data_AF-A0A6B3HT12-F1
#
_entry.id   AF-A0A6B3HT12-F1
#
_cell.length_a   1.000
_cell.length_b   1.000
_cell.length_c   1.000
_cell.angle_alpha   90.00
_cell.angle_beta   90.00
_cell.angle_gamma   90.00
#
_symmetry.space_group_name_H-M   'P 1'
#
loop_
_entity.id
_entity.type
_entity.pdbx_description
1 polymer ?
#
loop_
_entity_poly.entity_id
_entity_poly.type
_entity_poly.pdbx_seq_one_letter_code
_entity_poly.pdbx_strand_id
1 'polypeptide(L)'
;ALALHAAHTMRGTSVHGQLYADLGGAERPLTAREVLPRFLADLGVPRHELPGEESERESLYRSLTAGRRLLVVLDNASGSAQVRPLIPGSGGSRLLVTSRRRLADLEGAR
;
A
#
# COMPACT_ATOMS: atom_id res chain seq x y z
N ALA A 1 -0.05 10.03 -14.04
CA ALA A 1 -1.06 9.00 -13.76
C ALA A 1 -0.76 7.69 -14.51
N LEU A 2 0.43 7.12 -14.33
CA LEU A 2 0.82 5.84 -14.95
C LEU A 2 0.42 4.65 -14.07
N ALA A 3 0.46 4.82 -12.75
CA ALA A 3 0.09 3.80 -11.77
C ALA A 3 -1.40 3.43 -11.83
N LEU A 4 -2.30 4.41 -12.00
CA LEU A 4 -3.73 4.18 -12.22
C LEU A 4 -4.03 3.49 -13.57
N HIS A 5 -3.20 3.74 -14.59
CA HIS A 5 -3.34 3.08 -15.90
C HIS A 5 -2.85 1.62 -15.85
N ALA A 6 -1.72 1.36 -15.19
CA ALA A 6 -1.21 0.01 -14.92
C ALA A 6 -2.16 -0.80 -14.01
N ALA A 7 -2.72 -0.15 -13.00
CA ALA A 7 -3.77 -0.69 -12.13
C ALA A 7 -5.00 -1.16 -12.91
N HIS A 8 -5.48 -0.35 -13.85
CA HIS A 8 -6.63 -0.71 -14.70
C HIS A 8 -6.34 -1.86 -15.65
N THR A 9 -5.11 -1.96 -16.20
CA THR A 9 -4.71 -3.05 -17.11
C THR A 9 -4.45 -4.37 -16.41
N MET A 10 -4.13 -4.37 -15.11
CA MET A 10 -3.90 -5.58 -14.32
C MET A 10 -5.17 -6.27 -13.81
N ARG A 11 -6.36 -5.69 -14.03
CA ARG A 11 -7.66 -6.31 -13.67
C ARG A 11 -7.95 -7.65 -14.38
N GLY A 12 -7.13 -8.05 -15.35
CA GLY A 12 -7.23 -9.32 -16.07
C GLY A 12 -6.46 -10.51 -15.49
N THR A 13 -5.72 -10.38 -14.37
CA THR A 13 -4.94 -11.52 -13.84
C THR A 13 -5.07 -11.71 -12.33
N SER A 14 -5.93 -12.64 -11.93
CA SER A 14 -5.80 -13.43 -10.69
C SER A 14 -5.76 -12.70 -9.33
N VAL A 15 -5.89 -11.38 -9.29
CA VAL A 15 -6.04 -10.57 -8.08
C VAL A 15 -7.53 -10.42 -7.75
N HIS A 16 -7.87 -10.60 -6.48
CA HIS A 16 -9.25 -10.51 -5.98
C HIS A 16 -9.63 -9.07 -5.57
N GLY A 17 -8.69 -8.13 -5.60
CA GLY A 17 -8.91 -6.73 -5.25
C GLY A 17 -7.66 -5.87 -5.41
N GLN A 18 -7.84 -4.56 -5.25
CA GLN A 18 -6.76 -3.57 -5.35
C GLN A 18 -6.88 -2.51 -4.28
N LEU A 19 -5.74 -2.10 -3.73
CA LEU A 19 -5.58 -0.93 -2.87
C LEU A 19 -4.70 0.11 -3.57
N TYR A 20 -5.07 1.39 -3.49
CA TYR A 20 -4.34 2.47 -4.15
C TYR A 20 -4.17 3.67 -3.22
N ALA A 21 -2.95 4.23 -3.17
CA ALA A 21 -2.68 5.51 -2.54
C ALA A 21 -1.71 6.34 -3.38
N ASP A 22 -2.01 7.62 -3.57
CA ASP A 22 -1.04 8.62 -4.01
C ASP A 22 -0.32 9.17 -2.75
N LEU A 23 0.97 8.92 -2.64
CA LEU A 23 1.81 9.33 -1.51
C LEU A 23 2.25 10.80 -1.59
N GLY A 24 1.75 11.56 -2.57
CA GLY A 24 1.82 13.02 -2.61
C GLY A 24 3.18 13.61 -2.99
N GLY A 25 4.17 12.77 -3.29
CA GLY A 25 5.50 13.21 -3.71
C GLY A 25 6.23 14.04 -2.66
N ALA A 26 7.22 14.82 -3.10
CA ALA A 26 8.08 15.58 -2.19
C ALA A 26 7.41 16.85 -1.61
N GLU A 27 6.38 17.39 -2.26
CA GLU A 27 5.75 18.65 -1.84
C GLU A 27 4.77 18.45 -0.68
N ARG A 28 4.00 17.36 -0.69
CA ARG A 28 3.02 17.02 0.36
C ARG A 28 3.01 15.51 0.60
N PRO A 29 4.09 14.96 1.17
CA PRO A 29 4.19 13.52 1.38
C PRO A 29 3.13 13.03 2.36
N LEU A 30 2.32 12.05 1.96
CA LEU A 30 1.43 11.35 2.90
C LEU A 30 2.21 10.37 3.75
N THR A 31 1.89 10.30 5.03
CA THR A 31 2.47 9.34 5.97
C THR A 31 1.73 8.01 5.95
N ALA A 32 2.39 6.94 6.41
CA ALA A 32 1.72 5.65 6.62
C ALA A 32 0.53 5.78 7.57
N ARG A 33 0.63 6.63 8.61
CA ARG A 33 -0.46 7.00 9.52
C ARG A 33 -1.74 7.43 8.81
N GLU A 34 -1.60 8.15 7.70
CA GLU A 34 -2.72 8.70 6.95
C GLU A 34 -3.31 7.70 5.95
N VAL A 35 -2.48 6.76 5.45
CA VAL A 35 -2.86 5.79 4.42
C VAL A 35 -3.45 4.52 5.03
N LEU A 36 -2.84 3.98 6.09
CA LEU A 36 -3.24 2.72 6.73
C LEU A 36 -4.73 2.68 7.14
N PRO A 37 -5.33 3.72 7.75
CA PRO A 37 -6.74 3.70 8.09
C PRO A 37 -7.67 3.55 6.86
N ARG A 38 -7.26 4.09 5.71
CA ARG A 38 -8.02 3.99 4.45
C ARG A 38 -7.95 2.58 3.90
N PHE A 39 -6.76 1.99 3.86
CA PHE A 39 -6.57 0.61 3.42
C PHE A 39 -7.30 -0.39 4.33
N LEU A 40 -7.25 -0.20 5.64
CA LEU A 40 -7.98 -1.04 6.59
C LEU A 40 -9.49 -0.93 6.38
N ALA A 41 -10.02 0.28 6.14
CA ALA A 41 -11.43 0.47 5.81
C ALA A 41 -11.81 -0.25 4.50
N ASP A 42 -11.00 -0.13 3.45
CA ASP A 42 -11.21 -0.82 2.16
C ASP A 42 -11.13 -2.35 2.29
N LEU A 43 -10.38 -2.85 3.27
CA LEU A 43 -10.31 -4.27 3.63
C LEU A 43 -11.49 -4.76 4.48
N GLY A 44 -12.37 -3.84 4.92
CA GLY A 44 -13.58 -4.11 5.68
C GLY A 44 -13.50 -3.84 7.18
N VAL A 45 -12.42 -3.22 7.68
CA VAL A 45 -12.26 -2.92 9.12
C VAL A 45 -13.10 -1.70 9.51
N PRO A 46 -14.06 -1.83 10.43
CA PRO A 46 -14.84 -0.70 10.93
C PRO A 46 -13.98 0.32 11.68
N ARG A 47 -14.36 1.60 11.62
CA ARG A 47 -13.60 2.69 12.27
C ARG A 47 -13.40 2.51 13.78
N HIS A 48 -14.36 1.89 14.47
CA HIS A 48 -14.28 1.67 15.92
C HIS A 48 -13.36 0.51 16.31
N GLU A 49 -12.99 -0.35 15.35
CA GLU A 49 -12.02 -1.43 15.52
C GLU A 49 -10.61 -1.02 15.09
N LEU A 50 -10.44 0.18 14.51
CA LEU A 50 -9.12 0.66 14.11
C LEU A 50 -8.27 0.92 15.36
N PRO A 51 -7.09 0.28 15.47
CA PRO A 51 -6.17 0.54 16.56
C PRO A 51 -5.77 2.01 16.63
N GLY A 52 -5.40 2.51 17.81
CA GLY A 52 -4.96 3.90 18.02
C GLY A 52 -3.53 4.14 17.51
N GLU A 53 -2.68 3.14 17.67
CA GLU A 53 -1.26 3.17 17.34
C GLU A 53 -0.98 2.76 15.89
N GLU A 54 0.04 3.37 15.28
CA GLU A 54 0.40 3.11 13.89
C GLU A 54 0.94 1.68 13.69
N SER A 55 1.80 1.22 14.59
CA SER A 55 2.40 -0.12 14.54
C SER A 55 1.36 -1.25 14.64
N GLU A 56 0.29 -1.02 15.38
CA GLU A 56 -0.83 -1.94 15.50
C GLU A 56 -1.65 -1.99 14.21
N ARG A 57 -1.92 -0.83 13.59
CA ARG A 57 -2.57 -0.76 12.27
C ARG A 57 -1.74 -1.44 11.18
N GLU A 58 -0.43 -1.24 11.21
CA GLU A 58 0.52 -1.89 10.29
C GLU A 58 0.48 -3.41 10.44
N SER A 59 0.47 -3.91 11.68
CA SER A 59 0.39 -5.33 11.98
C SER A 59 -0.96 -5.94 11.55
N LEU A 60 -2.07 -5.24 11.79
CA LEU A 60 -3.39 -5.64 11.32
C LEU A 60 -3.46 -5.69 9.79
N TYR A 61 -2.92 -4.67 9.12
CA TYR A 61 -2.85 -4.60 7.67
C TYR A 61 -2.08 -5.79 7.08
N ARG A 62 -0.90 -6.10 7.62
CA ARG A 62 -0.12 -7.28 7.19
C ARG A 62 -0.90 -8.58 7.38
N SER A 63 -1.54 -8.76 8.52
CA SER A 63 -2.34 -9.96 8.80
C SER A 63 -3.50 -10.14 7.82
N LEU A 64 -4.23 -9.05 7.53
CA LEU A 64 -5.36 -9.09 6.60
C LEU A 64 -4.93 -9.35 5.14
N THR A 65 -3.72 -8.94 4.77
CA THR A 65 -3.21 -9.08 3.40
C THR A 65 -2.46 -10.39 3.16
N ALA A 66 -1.92 -11.04 4.20
CA ALA A 66 -1.17 -12.29 4.11
C ALA A 66 -1.94 -13.46 3.44
N GLY A 67 -3.27 -13.50 3.60
CA GLY A 67 -4.11 -14.53 2.99
C GLY A 67 -4.72 -14.14 1.63
N ARG A 68 -4.48 -12.93 1.14
CA ARG A 68 -5.20 -12.37 -0.01
C ARG A 68 -4.29 -12.23 -1.24
N ARG A 69 -4.91 -12.23 -2.41
CA ARG A 69 -4.25 -11.90 -3.69
C ARG A 69 -4.65 -10.50 -4.09
N LEU A 70 -3.98 -9.50 -3.54
CA LEU A 70 -4.26 -8.09 -3.81
C LEU A 70 -3.17 -7.47 -4.67
N LEU A 71 -3.53 -6.43 -5.42
CA LEU A 71 -2.56 -5.49 -5.96
C LEU A 71 -2.58 -4.22 -5.11
N VAL A 72 -1.48 -3.93 -4.41
CA VAL A 72 -1.28 -2.67 -3.69
C VAL A 72 -0.48 -1.73 -4.58
N VAL A 73 -0.97 -0.53 -4.81
CA VAL A 73 -0.34 0.47 -5.67
C VAL A 73 -0.08 1.74 -4.87
N LEU A 74 1.19 2.12 -4.76
CA LEU A 74 1.63 3.32 -4.09
C LEU A 74 2.25 4.26 -5.12
N ASP A 75 1.54 5.34 -5.45
CA ASP A 75 2.00 6.34 -6.42
C ASP A 75 2.77 7.47 -5.75
N ASN A 76 3.69 8.10 -6.48
CA ASN A 76 4.51 9.24 -6.03
C ASN A 76 5.16 9.08 -4.65
N ALA A 77 5.75 7.91 -4.35
CA ALA A 77 6.53 7.73 -3.12
C ALA A 77 7.70 8.73 -3.09
N SER A 78 7.85 9.48 -1.99
CA SER A 78 8.98 10.39 -1.77
C SER A 78 10.15 9.69 -1.08
N GLY A 79 9.88 8.57 -0.38
CA GLY A 79 10.89 7.74 0.29
C GLY A 79 10.36 6.39 0.76
N SER A 80 11.28 5.50 1.10
CA SER A 80 11.00 4.13 1.57
C SER A 80 10.26 4.08 2.91
N ALA A 81 10.46 5.09 3.78
CA ALA A 81 9.78 5.19 5.06
C ALA A 81 8.25 5.24 4.92
N GLN A 82 7.73 5.79 3.81
CA GLN A 82 6.29 5.76 3.50
C GLN A 82 5.84 4.38 3.03
N VAL A 83 6.72 3.65 2.35
CA VAL A 83 6.41 2.39 1.67
C VAL A 83 6.49 1.21 2.63
N ARG A 84 7.51 1.14 3.49
CA ARG A 84 7.78 0.00 4.39
C ARG A 84 6.55 -0.43 5.20
N PRO A 85 5.79 0.48 5.84
CA PRO A 85 4.60 0.10 6.62
C PRO A 85 3.40 -0.32 5.75
N LEU A 86 3.43 -0.03 4.44
CA LEU A 86 2.38 -0.35 3.48
C LEU A 86 2.66 -1.62 2.69
N ILE A 87 3.76 -2.33 3.01
CA ILE A 87 4.08 -3.62 2.40
C ILE A 87 3.06 -4.67 2.87
N PRO A 88 2.32 -5.32 1.96
CA PRO A 88 1.37 -6.36 2.32
C PRO A 88 2.09 -7.56 2.97
N GLY A 89 1.37 -8.30 3.81
CA GLY A 89 1.86 -9.53 4.42
C GLY A 89 2.24 -10.59 3.39
N SER A 90 3.05 -11.57 3.81
CA SER A 90 3.50 -12.68 2.97
C SER A 90 2.32 -13.45 2.38
N GLY A 91 2.30 -13.63 1.06
CA GLY A 91 1.18 -14.27 0.36
C GLY A 91 1.16 -13.98 -1.14
N GLY A 92 0.00 -14.16 -1.76
CA GLY A 92 -0.20 -13.93 -3.21
C GLY A 92 -0.41 -12.46 -3.60
N SER A 93 -0.23 -11.52 -2.67
CA SER A 93 -0.36 -10.08 -2.92
C SER A 93 0.90 -9.51 -3.60
N ARG A 94 0.71 -8.47 -4.42
CA ARG A 94 1.78 -7.77 -5.14
C ARG A 94 1.76 -6.30 -4.77
N LEU A 95 2.94 -5.68 -4.68
CA LEU A 95 3.12 -4.26 -4.42
C LEU A 95 3.76 -3.59 -5.65
N LEU A 96 3.14 -2.53 -6.15
CA LEU A 96 3.66 -1.65 -7.19
C LEU A 96 3.91 -0.27 -6.58
N VAL A 97 5.14 0.22 -6.69
CA VAL A 97 5.52 1.55 -6.20
C VAL A 97 6.02 2.39 -7.36
N THR A 98 5.48 3.59 -7.52
CA THR A 98 6.03 4.60 -8.44
C THR A 98 6.64 5.74 -7.64
N SER A 99 7.82 6.19 -8.05
CA SER A 99 8.54 7.29 -7.42
C SER A 99 9.26 8.12 -8.48
N ARG A 100 9.50 9.39 -8.16
CA ARG A 100 10.36 10.28 -8.95
C ARG A 100 11.83 10.23 -8.51
N ARG A 101 12.15 9.51 -7.43
CA ARG A 101 13.50 9.30 -6.91
C ARG A 101 13.79 7.80 -6.81
N ARG A 102 15.07 7.42 -6.74
CA ARG A 102 15.42 6.02 -6.46
C ARG A 102 15.13 5.69 -5.00
N LEU A 103 14.42 4.58 -4.78
CA LEU A 103 14.17 3.99 -3.46
C LEU A 103 15.21 2.89 -3.22
N ALA A 104 16.47 3.29 -3.00
CA ALA A 104 17.63 2.37 -2.99
C ALA A 104 17.64 1.37 -1.83
N ASP A 105 16.86 1.62 -0.78
CA ASP A 105 16.78 0.84 0.45
C ASP A 105 15.49 0.00 0.55
N LEU A 106 14.75 -0.15 -0.54
CA LEU A 106 13.58 -1.00 -0.64
C LEU A 106 13.97 -2.36 -1.24
N GLU A 107 14.23 -3.36 -0.40
CA GLU A 107 14.52 -4.72 -0.84
C GLU A 107 13.28 -5.35 -1.50
N GLY A 108 13.44 -5.92 -2.70
CA GLY A 108 12.35 -6.54 -3.48
C GLY A 108 11.79 -5.70 -4.62
N ALA A 109 12.24 -4.45 -4.80
CA ALA A 109 11.95 -3.67 -6.01
C ALA A 109 12.71 -4.28 -7.20
N ARG A 110 11.97 -4.85 -8.16
CA ARG A 110 12.49 -5.27 -9.47
C ARG A 110 11.83 -4.46 -10.57
#